data_AF-A0A061IKI5-F1
#
_entry.id   AF-A0A061IKI5-F1
#
_cell.length_a   1.000
_cell.length_b   1.000
_cell.length_c   1.000
_cell.angle_alpha   90.00
_cell.angle_beta   90.00
_cell.angle_gamma   90.00
#
_symmetry.space_group_name_H-M   'P 1'
#
loop_
_entity.id
_entity.type
_entity.pdbx_description
1 polymer ?
#
loop_
_entity_poly.entity_id
_entity_poly.type
_entity_poly.pdbx_seq_one_letter_code
_entity_poly.pdbx_strand_id
1 'polypeptide(L)'
;MTICLCSDVPSEFYEYHALMMEEEGAVIVGLLVGLNVIDANLCVKGEDLDSQVGVIDFSMYLKNEEEIGNKERNVQIAAILDQKNYVEELNRQLNSTVSSLHSRVDSLEKSNTKLIEELAIAKNNIIKLQEENHQLRSENELILMRTRQHLEVTKVDVETELQTYKHSRQGLDEMYNDARRQLRDESQLRQDVENELSVQVGMKHEIELAMKLLEKDIHEKQDTLIGLRQQLEEVKAINIEMYQKLQGSEDSLKEKNEIIARLEEKTNKISTAMRQLEQRLQQAEKAQMEAEDEDEKYAQECLSKSDSLQRQISQKEQQLSKLKIDDIKEANKALQGLVWLKDKEATHCKLCEKEFSLSKRKDEDI
;
A
#
# COMPACT_ATOMS: atom_id res chain seq x y z
N MET A 1 -128.83 46.88 37.44
CA MET A 1 -127.87 45.95 36.82
C MET A 1 -126.97 46.61 35.78
N THR A 2 -127.38 47.74 35.17
CA THR A 2 -126.60 48.48 34.15
C THR A 2 -125.54 49.43 34.72
N ILE A 3 -125.46 49.61 36.04
CA ILE A 3 -124.58 50.61 36.69
C ILE A 3 -123.10 50.18 36.69
N CYS A 4 -122.81 48.88 36.74
CA CYS A 4 -121.42 48.38 36.79
C CYS A 4 -120.76 48.16 35.41
N LEU A 5 -121.52 48.32 34.31
CA LEU A 5 -121.05 48.02 32.94
C LEU A 5 -120.57 49.27 32.18
N CYS A 6 -120.64 50.45 32.78
CA CYS A 6 -120.18 51.71 32.21
C CYS A 6 -119.06 52.25 33.11
N SER A 7 -117.79 52.06 32.71
CA SER A 7 -116.60 52.28 33.55
C SER A 7 -116.41 53.72 34.06
N ASP A 8 -117.14 54.70 33.52
CA ASP A 8 -116.95 56.10 33.88
C ASP A 8 -117.58 56.46 35.24
N VAL A 9 -118.73 55.88 35.60
CA VAL A 9 -119.50 56.28 36.81
C VAL A 9 -118.95 55.71 38.13
N PRO A 10 -118.53 54.44 38.23
CA PRO A 10 -118.01 53.89 39.49
C PRO A 10 -116.62 54.45 39.85
N SER A 11 -115.86 54.95 38.87
CA SER A 11 -114.50 55.49 39.08
C SER A 11 -114.45 56.76 39.91
N GLU A 12 -115.56 57.51 40.00
CA GLU A 12 -115.66 58.72 40.84
C GLU A 12 -115.88 58.40 42.33
N PHE A 13 -116.41 57.22 42.65
CA PHE A 13 -116.82 56.86 44.02
C PHE A 13 -116.01 55.71 44.63
N TYR A 14 -115.30 54.92 43.83
CA TYR A 14 -114.56 53.75 44.28
C TYR A 14 -113.08 53.84 43.92
N GLU A 15 -112.22 53.44 44.86
CA GLU A 15 -110.78 53.35 44.61
C GLU A 15 -110.45 52.24 43.59
N TYR A 16 -109.31 52.38 42.91
CA TYR A 16 -108.90 51.48 41.81
C TYR A 16 -108.83 49.99 42.20
N HIS A 17 -108.62 49.68 43.48
CA HIS A 17 -108.49 48.31 43.98
C HIS A 17 -109.81 47.78 44.57
N ALA A 18 -110.91 48.52 44.44
CA ALA A 18 -112.22 48.08 44.91
C ALA A 18 -112.77 47.00 43.97
N LEU A 19 -113.46 46.01 44.55
CA LEU A 19 -114.08 44.89 43.83
C LEU A 19 -115.03 45.34 42.69
N MET A 20 -115.60 46.54 42.80
CA MET A 20 -116.49 47.14 41.80
C MET A 20 -115.75 47.66 40.55
N MET A 21 -114.43 47.85 40.64
CA MET A 21 -113.54 48.31 39.56
C MET A 21 -112.80 47.16 38.86
N GLU A 22 -112.72 45.99 39.49
CA GLU A 22 -112.08 44.79 38.97
C GLU A 22 -113.05 43.95 38.11
N GLU A 23 -112.51 43.14 37.19
CA GLU A 23 -113.32 42.29 36.29
C GLU A 23 -114.22 41.28 37.05
N GLU A 24 -113.85 40.94 38.29
CA GLU A 24 -114.61 40.07 39.19
C GLU A 24 -115.99 40.65 39.54
N GLY A 25 -116.14 41.98 39.58
CA GLY A 25 -117.42 42.63 39.82
C GLY A 25 -118.46 42.33 38.73
N ALA A 26 -118.02 42.24 37.47
CA ALA A 26 -118.88 41.86 36.35
C ALA A 26 -119.35 40.40 36.46
N VAL A 27 -118.50 39.52 37.00
CA VAL A 27 -118.84 38.11 37.25
C VAL A 27 -119.94 37.99 38.31
N ILE A 28 -119.86 38.77 39.39
CA ILE A 28 -120.89 38.79 40.45
C ILE A 28 -122.23 39.29 39.90
N VAL A 29 -122.24 40.35 39.08
CA VAL A 29 -123.46 40.82 38.42
C VAL A 29 -124.03 39.75 37.49
N GLY A 30 -123.18 39.03 36.75
CA GLY A 30 -123.58 37.89 35.92
C GLY A 30 -124.22 36.75 36.72
N LEU A 31 -123.69 36.43 37.91
CA LEU A 31 -124.28 35.44 38.82
C LEU A 31 -125.64 35.89 39.35
N LEU A 32 -125.81 37.19 39.64
CA LEU A 32 -127.08 37.76 40.11
C LEU A 32 -128.18 37.71 39.03
N VAL A 33 -127.85 37.74 37.73
CA VAL A 33 -128.83 37.51 36.65
C VAL A 33 -129.45 36.10 36.77
N GLY A 34 -128.68 35.12 37.23
CA GLY A 34 -129.14 33.74 37.44
C GLY A 34 -130.25 33.61 38.49
N LEU A 35 -130.39 34.59 39.39
CA LEU A 35 -131.48 34.61 40.38
C LEU A 35 -132.86 34.83 39.74
N ASN A 36 -132.95 35.29 38.49
CA ASN A 36 -134.23 35.43 37.78
C ASN A 36 -134.95 34.09 37.51
N VAL A 37 -134.26 32.95 37.67
CA VAL A 37 -134.88 31.61 37.54
C VAL A 37 -135.63 31.21 38.83
N ILE A 38 -135.40 31.93 39.93
CA ILE A 38 -136.07 31.69 41.20
C ILE A 38 -137.39 32.48 41.22
N ASP A 39 -138.52 31.77 41.28
CA ASP A 39 -139.86 32.36 41.46
C ASP A 39 -140.05 32.81 42.91
N ALA A 40 -139.35 33.88 43.28
CA ALA A 40 -139.44 34.49 44.59
C ALA A 40 -140.35 35.72 44.52
N ASN A 41 -141.58 35.59 45.01
CA ASN A 41 -142.52 36.70 45.17
C ASN A 41 -142.11 37.59 46.36
N LEU A 42 -140.94 38.22 46.26
CA LEU A 42 -140.47 39.22 47.22
C LEU A 42 -141.17 40.54 46.91
N CYS A 43 -142.24 40.83 47.63
CA CYS A 43 -143.01 42.07 47.48
C CYS A 43 -142.29 43.25 48.17
N VAL A 44 -141.08 43.61 47.72
CA VAL A 44 -140.25 44.65 48.38
C VAL A 44 -140.59 46.07 47.90
N LYS A 45 -141.79 46.29 47.34
CA LYS A 45 -142.16 47.58 46.77
C LYS A 45 -142.60 48.54 47.88
N GLY A 46 -141.65 49.30 48.41
CA GLY A 46 -141.92 50.39 49.36
C GLY A 46 -141.97 49.97 50.84
N GLU A 47 -141.40 48.82 51.19
CA GLU A 47 -141.22 48.43 52.60
C GLU A 47 -139.90 48.97 53.15
N ASP A 48 -140.00 49.63 54.31
CA ASP A 48 -138.87 50.03 55.13
C ASP A 48 -138.42 48.81 55.94
N LEU A 49 -137.25 48.25 55.59
CA LEU A 49 -136.73 46.98 56.13
C LEU A 49 -136.36 47.06 57.62
N ASP A 50 -136.41 48.25 58.21
CA ASP A 50 -136.16 48.50 59.63
C ASP A 50 -137.42 48.39 60.52
N SER A 51 -138.58 48.00 59.97
CA SER A 51 -139.84 47.84 60.72
C SER A 51 -140.48 46.43 60.63
N GLN A 52 -141.30 46.06 61.61
CA GLN A 52 -141.83 44.70 61.79
C GLN A 52 -142.87 44.29 60.72
N VAL A 53 -142.65 43.13 60.09
CA VAL A 53 -143.48 42.52 59.02
C VAL A 53 -144.93 42.30 59.48
N GLY A 54 -145.91 42.72 58.67
CA GLY A 54 -147.35 42.55 58.94
C GLY A 54 -147.83 41.10 58.93
N VAL A 55 -148.81 40.76 59.78
CA VAL A 55 -149.39 39.41 59.89
C VAL A 55 -150.45 39.17 58.82
N ILE A 56 -150.35 38.05 58.09
CA ILE A 56 -151.33 37.62 57.08
C ILE A 56 -152.33 36.65 57.72
N ASP A 57 -153.63 36.95 57.63
CA ASP A 57 -154.72 36.12 58.16
C ASP A 57 -155.25 35.11 57.12
N PHE A 58 -155.09 33.82 57.38
CA PHE A 58 -155.55 32.71 56.51
C PHE A 58 -156.89 32.09 56.97
N SER A 59 -157.59 32.70 57.93
CA SER A 59 -158.83 32.17 58.52
C SER A 59 -159.95 31.89 57.50
N MET A 60 -159.93 32.52 56.31
CA MET A 60 -160.93 32.26 55.25
C MET A 60 -160.73 30.95 54.48
N TYR A 61 -159.59 30.26 54.62
CA TYR A 61 -159.24 29.09 53.81
C TYR A 61 -159.30 27.74 54.56
N LEU A 62 -159.61 27.73 55.85
CA LEU A 62 -159.78 26.51 56.65
C LEU A 62 -161.27 26.18 56.78
N LYS A 63 -161.81 25.39 55.83
CA LYS A 63 -163.12 24.73 55.99
C LYS A 63 -162.90 23.32 56.53
N ASN A 64 -163.41 23.08 57.74
CA ASN A 64 -163.47 21.75 58.36
C ASN A 64 -164.71 21.00 57.84
N GLU A 65 -164.51 19.90 57.12
CA GLU A 65 -165.56 18.93 56.81
C GLU A 65 -165.36 17.69 57.67
N GLU A 66 -166.08 17.64 58.81
CA GLU A 66 -166.30 16.42 59.58
C GLU A 66 -167.77 15.99 59.45
N GLU A 67 -167.97 14.68 59.58
CA GLU A 67 -169.24 13.93 59.76
C GLU A 67 -169.92 13.40 58.47
N ILE A 68 -170.41 12.16 58.33
CA ILE A 68 -170.58 10.94 59.15
C ILE A 68 -170.99 9.83 58.15
N GLY A 69 -170.52 8.58 58.31
CA GLY A 69 -171.01 7.45 57.50
C GLY A 69 -170.52 6.06 57.93
N ASN A 70 -171.09 5.48 58.98
CA ASN A 70 -170.64 4.24 59.64
C ASN A 70 -170.74 2.93 58.82
N LYS A 71 -171.11 3.00 57.53
CA LYS A 71 -171.06 1.90 56.54
C LYS A 71 -169.96 2.09 55.48
N GLU A 72 -169.50 3.33 55.26
CA GLU A 72 -168.33 3.65 54.44
C GLU A 72 -167.02 3.38 55.18
N ARG A 73 -167.02 3.37 56.52
CA ARG A 73 -165.83 3.01 57.31
C ARG A 73 -165.26 1.64 56.94
N ASN A 74 -166.07 0.63 56.66
CA ASN A 74 -165.54 -0.69 56.27
C ASN A 74 -164.96 -0.71 54.85
N VAL A 75 -165.53 0.08 53.92
CA VAL A 75 -165.01 0.24 52.55
C VAL A 75 -163.75 1.11 52.55
N GLN A 76 -163.72 2.17 53.37
CA GLN A 76 -162.54 2.99 53.64
C GLN A 76 -161.45 2.19 54.34
N ILE A 77 -161.78 1.35 55.34
CA ILE A 77 -160.82 0.46 55.99
C ILE A 77 -160.25 -0.54 54.96
N ALA A 78 -161.08 -1.09 54.06
CA ALA A 78 -160.59 -1.96 52.98
C ALA A 78 -159.66 -1.21 52.01
N ALA A 79 -160.02 0.00 51.57
CA ALA A 79 -159.18 0.82 50.70
C ALA A 79 -157.86 1.27 51.38
N ILE A 80 -157.91 1.60 52.68
CA ILE A 80 -156.73 1.92 53.49
C ILE A 80 -155.85 0.68 53.67
N LEU A 81 -156.43 -0.51 53.83
CA LEU A 81 -155.68 -1.77 53.89
C LEU A 81 -155.03 -2.13 52.55
N ASP A 82 -155.70 -1.90 51.42
CA ASP A 82 -155.11 -2.10 50.09
C ASP A 82 -154.00 -1.09 49.79
N GLN A 83 -154.19 0.18 50.17
CA GLN A 83 -153.13 1.19 50.12
C GLN A 83 -151.96 0.81 51.02
N LYS A 84 -152.23 0.32 52.24
CA LYS A 84 -151.21 -0.19 53.15
C LYS A 84 -150.45 -1.36 52.52
N ASN A 85 -151.15 -2.34 51.95
CA ASN A 85 -150.53 -3.49 51.27
C ASN A 85 -149.68 -3.03 50.07
N TYR A 86 -150.15 -2.08 49.27
CA TYR A 86 -149.38 -1.50 48.16
C TYR A 86 -148.10 -0.81 48.64
N VAL A 87 -148.20 0.01 49.70
CA VAL A 87 -147.05 0.71 50.30
C VAL A 87 -146.08 -0.29 50.95
N GLU A 88 -146.58 -1.34 51.61
CA GLU A 88 -145.76 -2.40 52.20
C GLU A 88 -145.01 -3.18 51.11
N GLU A 89 -145.67 -3.51 49.99
CA GLU A 89 -145.03 -4.17 48.85
C GLU A 89 -144.02 -3.25 48.15
N LEU A 90 -144.33 -1.97 48.00
CA LEU A 90 -143.39 -0.97 47.47
C LEU A 90 -142.17 -0.82 48.38
N ASN A 91 -142.37 -0.75 49.69
CA ASN A 91 -141.27 -0.72 50.67
C ASN A 91 -140.47 -2.02 50.65
N ARG A 92 -141.11 -3.18 50.44
CA ARG A 92 -140.42 -4.46 50.29
C ARG A 92 -139.53 -4.47 49.04
N GLN A 93 -140.05 -3.98 47.91
CA GLN A 93 -139.28 -3.82 46.67
C GLN A 93 -138.15 -2.81 46.84
N LEU A 94 -138.42 -1.65 47.43
CA LEU A 94 -137.41 -0.63 47.71
C LEU A 94 -136.30 -1.19 48.60
N ASN A 95 -136.64 -1.88 49.70
CA ASN A 95 -135.66 -2.53 50.57
C ASN A 95 -134.84 -3.61 49.84
N SER A 96 -135.46 -4.34 48.90
CA SER A 96 -134.74 -5.29 48.04
C SER A 96 -133.75 -4.56 47.11
N THR A 97 -134.16 -3.46 46.49
CA THR A 97 -133.27 -2.64 45.64
C THR A 97 -132.13 -2.00 46.43
N VAL A 98 -132.42 -1.46 47.62
CA VAL A 98 -131.40 -0.90 48.53
C VAL A 98 -130.41 -1.98 48.95
N SER A 99 -130.88 -3.18 49.31
CA SER A 99 -130.00 -4.30 49.67
C SER A 99 -129.12 -4.74 48.49
N SER A 100 -129.68 -4.78 47.27
CA SER A 100 -128.93 -5.11 46.05
C SER A 100 -127.87 -4.05 45.74
N LEU A 101 -128.21 -2.77 45.86
CA LEU A 101 -127.27 -1.66 45.67
C LEU A 101 -126.17 -1.70 46.73
N HIS A 102 -126.50 -1.97 47.99
CA HIS A 102 -125.52 -2.08 49.06
C HIS A 102 -124.52 -3.20 48.79
N SER A 103 -124.99 -4.40 48.41
CA SER A 103 -124.09 -5.51 48.02
C SER A 103 -123.20 -5.17 46.81
N ARG A 104 -123.72 -4.39 45.85
CA ARG A 104 -122.91 -3.93 44.70
C ARG A 104 -121.84 -2.92 45.15
N VAL A 105 -122.19 -1.97 46.01
CA VAL A 105 -121.24 -1.01 46.59
C VAL A 105 -120.13 -1.75 47.33
N ASP A 106 -120.48 -2.68 48.22
CA ASP A 106 -119.48 -3.49 48.96
C ASP A 106 -118.54 -4.27 48.01
N SER A 107 -119.08 -4.83 46.93
CA SER A 107 -118.28 -5.55 45.94
C SER A 107 -117.33 -4.62 45.19
N LEU A 108 -117.79 -3.41 44.86
CA LEU A 108 -116.97 -2.38 44.20
C LEU A 108 -115.89 -1.84 45.13
N GLU A 109 -116.19 -1.63 46.41
CA GLU A 109 -115.20 -1.21 47.41
C GLU A 109 -114.10 -2.27 47.61
N LYS A 110 -114.47 -3.56 47.70
CA LYS A 110 -113.51 -4.67 47.75
C LYS A 110 -112.68 -4.79 46.46
N SER A 111 -113.26 -4.49 45.31
CA SER A 111 -112.52 -4.47 44.05
C SER A 111 -111.58 -3.27 43.98
N ASN A 112 -112.02 -2.09 44.42
CA ASN A 112 -111.25 -0.87 44.39
C ASN A 112 -110.03 -0.95 45.32
N THR A 113 -110.20 -1.52 46.51
CA THR A 113 -109.08 -1.78 47.46
C THR A 113 -108.02 -2.71 46.85
N LYS A 114 -108.43 -3.81 46.21
CA LYS A 114 -107.49 -4.69 45.48
C LYS A 114 -106.76 -3.98 44.35
N LEU A 115 -107.47 -3.17 43.55
CA LEU A 115 -106.84 -2.40 42.47
C LEU A 115 -105.82 -1.38 42.99
N ILE A 116 -106.07 -0.77 44.15
CA ILE A 116 -105.11 0.14 44.80
C ILE A 116 -103.86 -0.63 45.25
N GLU A 117 -104.01 -1.82 45.83
CA GLU A 117 -102.89 -2.68 46.22
C GLU A 117 -102.07 -3.14 45.01
N GLU A 118 -102.72 -3.62 43.95
CA GLU A 118 -102.06 -4.01 42.71
C GLU A 118 -101.32 -2.85 42.06
N LEU A 119 -101.93 -1.66 42.04
CA LEU A 119 -101.28 -0.43 41.55
C LEU A 119 -100.05 -0.07 42.39
N ALA A 120 -100.10 -0.22 43.71
CA ALA A 120 -98.97 0.03 44.60
C ALA A 120 -97.82 -0.96 44.35
N ILE A 121 -98.13 -2.25 44.18
CA ILE A 121 -97.13 -3.28 43.84
C ILE A 121 -96.50 -3.00 42.47
N ALA A 122 -97.31 -2.68 41.47
CA ALA A 122 -96.83 -2.33 40.13
C ALA A 122 -95.92 -1.10 40.15
N LYS A 123 -96.28 -0.06 40.91
CA LYS A 123 -95.43 1.14 41.10
C LYS A 123 -94.08 0.80 41.73
N ASN A 124 -94.07 -0.03 42.78
CA ASN A 124 -92.82 -0.46 43.42
C ASN A 124 -91.94 -1.28 42.47
N ASN A 125 -92.54 -2.14 41.63
CA ASN A 125 -91.80 -2.89 40.62
C ASN A 125 -91.18 -1.97 39.56
N ILE A 126 -91.91 -0.94 39.13
CA ILE A 126 -91.37 0.07 38.19
C ILE A 126 -90.15 0.77 38.79
N ILE A 127 -90.21 1.17 40.06
CA ILE A 127 -89.08 1.84 40.73
C ILE A 127 -87.85 0.92 40.78
N LYS A 128 -88.02 -0.35 41.18
CA LYS A 128 -86.92 -1.33 41.20
C LYS A 128 -86.29 -1.54 39.83
N LEU A 129 -87.13 -1.69 38.79
CA LEU A 129 -86.64 -1.84 37.42
C LEU A 129 -85.92 -0.58 36.92
N GLN A 130 -86.36 0.62 37.33
CA GLN A 130 -85.68 1.87 37.01
C GLN A 130 -84.31 1.96 37.70
N GLU A 131 -84.20 1.55 38.97
CA GLU A 131 -82.95 1.50 39.71
C GLU A 131 -81.96 0.49 39.09
N GLU A 132 -82.42 -0.72 38.80
CA GLU A 132 -81.61 -1.74 38.12
C GLU A 132 -81.15 -1.26 36.74
N ASN A 133 -82.03 -0.62 35.95
CA ASN A 133 -81.65 -0.07 34.65
C ASN A 133 -80.58 1.03 34.78
N HIS A 134 -80.70 1.89 35.81
CA HIS A 134 -79.71 2.92 36.07
C HIS A 134 -78.35 2.33 36.49
N GLN A 135 -78.36 1.32 37.37
CA GLN A 135 -77.14 0.60 37.78
C GLN A 135 -76.47 -0.07 36.58
N LEU A 136 -77.22 -0.82 35.76
CA LEU A 136 -76.70 -1.48 34.57
C LEU A 136 -76.12 -0.48 33.55
N ARG A 137 -76.71 0.71 33.41
CA ARG A 137 -76.14 1.78 32.56
C ARG A 137 -74.82 2.29 33.11
N SER A 138 -74.75 2.56 34.41
CA SER A 138 -73.52 3.02 35.07
C SER A 138 -72.41 1.97 34.98
N GLU A 139 -72.74 0.68 35.15
CA GLU A 139 -71.78 -0.41 35.02
C GLU A 139 -71.30 -0.56 33.57
N ASN A 140 -72.21 -0.50 32.59
CA ASN A 140 -71.83 -0.53 31.18
C ASN A 140 -70.89 0.63 30.82
N GLU A 141 -71.16 1.84 31.31
CA GLU A 141 -70.29 3.00 31.08
C GLU A 141 -68.90 2.79 31.68
N LEU A 142 -68.82 2.22 32.89
CA LEU A 142 -67.55 1.88 33.53
C LEU A 142 -66.79 0.80 32.75
N ILE A 143 -67.48 -0.25 32.29
CA ILE A 143 -66.88 -1.32 31.48
C ILE A 143 -66.34 -0.75 30.17
N LEU A 144 -67.10 0.10 29.48
CA LEU A 144 -66.67 0.76 28.25
C LEU A 144 -65.46 1.65 28.49
N MET A 145 -65.45 2.45 29.56
CA MET A 145 -64.32 3.29 29.93
C MET A 145 -63.06 2.44 30.18
N ARG A 146 -63.18 1.38 30.99
CA ARG A 146 -62.04 0.49 31.31
C ARG A 146 -61.52 -0.23 30.08
N THR A 147 -62.42 -0.72 29.23
CA THR A 147 -62.06 -1.40 27.97
C THR A 147 -61.33 -0.44 27.03
N ARG A 148 -61.81 0.80 26.91
CA ARG A 148 -61.15 1.84 26.10
C ARG A 148 -59.76 2.19 26.64
N GLN A 149 -59.61 2.36 27.95
CA GLN A 149 -58.31 2.60 28.57
C GLN A 149 -57.34 1.44 28.34
N HIS A 150 -57.80 0.20 28.54
CA HIS A 150 -56.97 -0.98 28.30
C HIS A 150 -56.53 -1.06 26.83
N LEU A 151 -57.44 -0.78 25.89
CA LEU A 151 -57.12 -0.78 24.46
C LEU A 151 -56.06 0.28 24.12
N GLU A 152 -56.18 1.49 24.70
CA GLU A 152 -55.22 2.56 24.47
C GLU A 152 -53.83 2.20 25.01
N VAL A 153 -53.75 1.64 26.23
CA VAL A 153 -52.50 1.17 26.82
C VAL A 153 -51.86 0.08 25.95
N THR A 154 -52.62 -0.95 25.58
CA THR A 154 -52.11 -2.03 24.72
C THR A 154 -51.63 -1.49 23.36
N LYS A 155 -52.32 -0.50 22.79
CA LYS A 155 -51.91 0.13 21.54
C LYS A 155 -50.57 0.84 21.68
N VAL A 156 -50.38 1.62 22.75
CA VAL A 156 -49.11 2.32 23.02
C VAL A 156 -47.98 1.32 23.27
N ASP A 157 -48.24 0.23 24.00
CA ASP A 157 -47.27 -0.83 24.26
C ASP A 157 -46.81 -1.49 22.95
N VAL A 158 -47.77 -1.90 22.10
CA VAL A 158 -47.48 -2.50 20.78
C VAL A 158 -46.73 -1.52 19.87
N GLU A 159 -47.11 -0.24 19.87
CA GLU A 159 -46.38 0.78 19.09
C GLU A 159 -44.94 0.93 19.59
N THR A 160 -44.72 0.94 20.90
CA THR A 160 -43.38 1.07 21.51
C THR A 160 -42.52 -0.15 21.20
N GLU A 161 -43.07 -1.37 21.32
CA GLU A 161 -42.39 -2.61 20.92
C GLU A 161 -42.01 -2.59 19.44
N LEU A 162 -42.93 -2.16 18.56
CA LEU A 162 -42.67 -2.06 17.13
C LEU A 162 -41.56 -1.06 16.81
N GLN A 163 -41.54 0.11 17.45
CA GLN A 163 -40.48 1.10 17.26
C GLN A 163 -39.14 0.57 17.75
N THR A 164 -39.11 -0.08 18.91
CA THR A 164 -37.90 -0.68 19.48
C THR A 164 -37.35 -1.77 18.56
N TYR A 165 -38.22 -2.63 18.04
CA TYR A 165 -37.85 -3.66 17.07
C TYR A 165 -37.31 -3.06 15.76
N LYS A 166 -37.97 -2.03 15.21
CA LYS A 166 -37.48 -1.32 14.02
C LYS A 166 -36.11 -0.70 14.24
N HIS A 167 -35.91 -0.01 15.36
CA HIS A 167 -34.64 0.62 15.68
C HIS A 167 -33.52 -0.41 15.87
N SER A 168 -33.79 -1.49 16.61
CA SER A 168 -32.83 -2.59 16.79
C SER A 168 -32.47 -3.26 15.46
N ARG A 169 -33.45 -3.48 14.58
CA ARG A 169 -33.22 -4.08 13.26
C ARG A 169 -32.43 -3.14 12.34
N GLN A 170 -32.72 -1.85 12.35
CA GLN A 170 -31.93 -0.85 11.63
C GLN A 170 -30.48 -0.84 12.10
N GLY A 171 -30.23 -0.86 13.42
CA GLY A 171 -28.87 -0.94 13.96
C GLY A 171 -28.13 -2.22 13.53
N LEU A 172 -28.82 -3.36 13.48
CA LEU A 172 -28.24 -4.60 12.96
C LEU A 172 -27.94 -4.51 11.45
N ASP A 173 -28.84 -3.92 10.66
CA ASP A 173 -28.64 -3.72 9.22
C ASP A 173 -27.44 -2.79 8.95
N GLU A 174 -27.29 -1.71 9.72
CA GLU A 174 -26.13 -0.81 9.67
C GLU A 174 -24.82 -1.54 9.99
N MET A 175 -24.77 -2.26 11.12
CA MET A 175 -23.59 -3.05 11.49
C MET A 175 -23.25 -4.12 10.45
N TYR A 176 -24.25 -4.79 9.88
CA TYR A 176 -24.04 -5.78 8.82
C TYR A 176 -23.48 -5.12 7.55
N ASN A 177 -24.00 -3.97 7.16
CA ASN A 177 -23.53 -3.23 6.00
C ASN A 177 -22.09 -2.73 6.18
N ASP A 178 -21.73 -2.25 7.37
CA ASP A 178 -20.39 -1.82 7.72
C ASP A 178 -19.40 -2.98 7.74
N ALA A 179 -19.74 -4.11 8.37
CA ALA A 179 -18.92 -5.32 8.32
C ALA A 179 -18.70 -5.81 6.88
N ARG A 180 -19.75 -5.75 6.05
CA ARG A 180 -19.65 -6.11 4.62
C ARG A 180 -18.81 -5.12 3.82
N ARG A 181 -18.78 -3.83 4.18
CA ARG A 181 -17.90 -2.83 3.57
C ARG A 181 -16.44 -3.09 3.98
N GLN A 182 -16.17 -3.25 5.27
CA GLN A 182 -14.83 -3.57 5.77
C GLN A 182 -14.24 -4.82 5.10
N LEU A 183 -15.04 -5.87 4.94
CA LEU A 183 -14.59 -7.08 4.26
C LEU A 183 -14.17 -6.83 2.79
N ARG A 184 -14.91 -5.97 2.07
CA ARG A 184 -14.57 -5.60 0.68
C ARG A 184 -13.28 -4.78 0.63
N ASP A 185 -13.16 -3.80 1.51
CA ASP A 185 -12.00 -2.91 1.57
C ASP A 185 -10.74 -3.71 1.93
N GLU A 186 -10.83 -4.61 2.91
CA GLU A 186 -9.72 -5.48 3.32
C GLU A 186 -9.34 -6.48 2.23
N SER A 187 -10.32 -7.03 1.51
CA SER A 187 -10.05 -7.93 0.37
C SER A 187 -9.35 -7.19 -0.77
N GLN A 188 -9.74 -5.95 -1.04
CA GLN A 188 -9.09 -5.11 -2.04
C GLN A 188 -7.66 -4.78 -1.64
N LEU A 189 -7.45 -4.33 -0.39
CA LEU A 189 -6.13 -4.03 0.14
C LEU A 189 -5.21 -5.26 0.09
N ARG A 190 -5.73 -6.44 0.45
CA ARG A 190 -4.98 -7.70 0.34
C ARG A 190 -4.55 -7.97 -1.09
N GLN A 191 -5.45 -7.79 -2.06
CA GLN A 191 -5.15 -7.99 -3.48
C GLN A 191 -4.08 -7.02 -3.97
N ASP A 192 -4.15 -5.76 -3.56
CA ASP A 192 -3.17 -4.72 -3.93
C ASP A 192 -1.78 -5.07 -3.38
N VAL A 193 -1.70 -5.51 -2.13
CA VAL A 193 -0.46 -5.98 -1.50
C VAL A 193 0.09 -7.23 -2.19
N GLU A 194 -0.76 -8.20 -2.55
CA GLU A 194 -0.34 -9.39 -3.30
C GLU A 194 0.22 -9.03 -4.68
N ASN A 195 -0.41 -8.08 -5.38
CA ASN A 195 0.06 -7.57 -6.67
C ASN A 195 1.42 -6.88 -6.52
N GLU A 196 1.58 -6.00 -5.52
CA GLU A 196 2.85 -5.32 -5.26
C GLU A 196 3.96 -6.31 -4.89
N LEU A 197 3.65 -7.33 -4.07
CA LEU A 197 4.59 -8.39 -3.74
C LEU A 197 5.03 -9.17 -4.99
N SER A 198 4.10 -9.47 -5.90
CA SER A 198 4.44 -10.15 -7.17
C SER A 198 5.42 -9.34 -8.01
N VAL A 199 5.22 -8.01 -8.10
CA VAL A 199 6.14 -7.10 -8.79
C VAL A 199 7.51 -7.07 -8.10
N GLN A 200 7.54 -6.96 -6.77
CA GLN A 200 8.79 -6.96 -6.00
C GLN A 200 9.60 -8.25 -6.18
N VAL A 201 8.95 -9.40 -6.22
CA VAL A 201 9.60 -10.69 -6.52
C VAL A 201 10.23 -10.68 -7.92
N GLY A 202 9.51 -10.15 -8.92
CA GLY A 202 10.04 -9.98 -10.29
C GLY A 202 11.28 -9.10 -10.32
N MET A 203 11.20 -7.90 -9.73
CA MET A 203 12.33 -6.97 -9.65
C MET A 203 13.53 -7.57 -8.92
N LYS A 204 13.31 -8.31 -7.82
CA LYS A 204 14.38 -9.00 -7.10
C LYS A 204 15.09 -10.01 -7.99
N HIS A 205 14.33 -10.80 -8.76
CA HIS A 205 14.92 -11.76 -9.70
C HIS A 205 15.77 -11.07 -10.77
N GLU A 206 15.30 -9.95 -11.33
CA GLU A 206 16.05 -9.16 -12.30
C GLU A 206 17.36 -8.60 -11.71
N ILE A 207 17.32 -8.08 -10.49
CA ILE A 207 18.51 -7.60 -9.77
C ILE A 207 19.49 -8.75 -9.51
N GLU A 208 19.01 -9.91 -9.06
CA GLU A 208 19.85 -11.09 -8.85
C GLU A 208 20.53 -11.56 -10.14
N LEU A 209 19.80 -11.52 -11.27
CA LEU A 209 20.37 -11.86 -12.58
C LEU A 209 21.43 -10.84 -13.01
N ALA A 210 21.14 -9.54 -12.87
CA ALA A 210 22.09 -8.47 -13.18
C ALA A 210 23.35 -8.56 -12.33
N MET A 211 23.21 -8.88 -11.03
CA MET A 211 24.33 -9.06 -10.11
C MET A 211 25.23 -10.23 -10.54
N LYS A 212 24.63 -11.38 -10.90
CA LYS A 212 25.40 -12.54 -11.41
C LYS A 212 26.16 -12.25 -12.70
N LEU A 213 25.57 -11.45 -13.61
CA LEU A 213 26.26 -11.03 -14.84
C LEU A 213 27.44 -10.11 -14.53
N LEU A 214 27.27 -9.15 -13.60
CA LEU A 214 28.35 -8.28 -13.16
C LEU A 214 29.47 -9.06 -12.45
N GLU A 215 29.13 -10.02 -11.58
CA GLU A 215 30.10 -10.91 -10.94
C GLU A 215 30.92 -11.68 -11.97
N LYS A 216 30.25 -12.23 -12.99
CA LYS A 216 30.90 -12.92 -14.11
C LYS A 216 31.87 -11.98 -14.86
N ASP A 217 31.43 -10.78 -15.23
CA ASP A 217 32.26 -9.79 -15.92
C ASP A 217 33.49 -9.40 -15.10
N ILE A 218 33.35 -9.29 -13.77
CA ILE A 218 34.47 -9.02 -12.87
C ILE A 218 35.47 -10.18 -12.89
N HIS A 219 35.00 -11.42 -12.81
CA HIS A 219 35.88 -12.59 -12.86
C HIS A 219 36.62 -12.69 -14.21
N GLU A 220 35.93 -12.49 -15.34
CA GLU A 220 36.59 -12.46 -16.66
C GLU A 220 37.65 -11.35 -16.73
N LYS A 221 37.35 -10.14 -16.24
CA LYS A 221 38.34 -9.06 -16.17
C LYS A 221 39.50 -9.40 -15.24
N GLN A 222 39.26 -10.04 -14.10
CA GLN A 222 40.32 -10.50 -13.19
C GLN A 222 41.23 -11.51 -13.88
N ASP A 223 40.69 -12.48 -14.62
CA ASP A 223 41.46 -13.47 -15.36
C ASP A 223 42.32 -12.83 -16.45
N THR A 224 41.75 -11.88 -17.22
CA THR A 224 42.55 -11.12 -18.22
C THR A 224 43.69 -10.34 -17.56
N LEU A 225 43.44 -9.74 -16.39
CA LEU A 225 44.45 -8.98 -15.65
C LEU A 225 45.56 -9.90 -15.11
N ILE A 226 45.22 -11.09 -14.64
CA ILE A 226 46.20 -12.12 -14.26
C ILE A 226 47.06 -12.51 -15.47
N GLY A 227 46.45 -12.75 -16.63
CA GLY A 227 47.17 -13.06 -17.86
C GLY A 227 48.14 -11.95 -18.30
N LEU A 228 47.70 -10.69 -18.26
CA LEU A 228 48.56 -9.54 -18.55
C LEU A 228 49.71 -9.38 -17.54
N ARG A 229 49.47 -9.64 -16.25
CA ARG A 229 50.54 -9.65 -15.23
C ARG A 229 51.56 -10.74 -15.51
N GLN A 230 51.13 -11.93 -15.92
CA GLN A 230 52.02 -13.02 -16.27
C GLN A 230 52.86 -12.67 -17.50
N GLN A 231 52.25 -12.11 -18.55
CA GLN A 231 52.98 -11.60 -19.71
C GLN A 231 54.02 -10.53 -19.33
N LEU A 232 53.69 -9.64 -18.40
CA LEU A 232 54.64 -8.63 -17.90
C LEU A 232 55.84 -9.27 -17.19
N GLU A 233 55.61 -10.31 -16.38
CA GLU A 233 56.69 -11.05 -15.72
C GLU A 233 57.55 -11.85 -16.71
N GLU A 234 56.94 -12.43 -17.75
CA GLU A 234 57.67 -13.08 -18.85
C GLU A 234 58.55 -12.08 -19.61
N VAL A 235 58.03 -10.90 -19.93
CA VAL A 235 58.81 -9.82 -20.57
C VAL A 235 59.95 -9.35 -19.67
N LYS A 236 59.71 -9.20 -18.35
CA LYS A 236 60.79 -8.88 -17.40
C LYS A 236 61.85 -9.98 -17.38
N ALA A 237 61.46 -11.25 -17.37
CA ALA A 237 62.39 -12.38 -17.39
C ALA A 237 63.24 -12.37 -18.67
N ILE A 238 62.62 -12.18 -19.84
CA ILE A 238 63.31 -12.03 -21.12
C ILE A 238 64.28 -10.85 -21.07
N ASN A 239 63.86 -9.72 -20.52
CA ASN A 239 64.70 -8.54 -20.41
C ASN A 239 65.94 -8.79 -19.53
N ILE A 240 65.77 -9.45 -18.39
CA ILE A 240 66.88 -9.86 -17.52
C ILE A 240 67.81 -10.83 -18.25
N GLU A 241 67.29 -11.84 -18.93
CA GLU A 241 68.10 -12.81 -19.69
C GLU A 241 68.88 -12.11 -20.83
N MET A 242 68.25 -11.15 -21.51
CA MET A 242 68.88 -10.35 -22.55
C MET A 242 70.02 -9.51 -21.99
N TYR A 243 69.81 -8.82 -20.86
CA TYR A 243 70.87 -8.06 -20.18
C TYR A 243 72.02 -8.97 -19.73
N GLN A 244 71.73 -10.17 -19.21
CA GLN A 244 72.77 -11.14 -18.83
C GLN A 244 73.59 -11.61 -20.04
N LYS A 245 72.94 -11.94 -21.18
CA LYS A 245 73.63 -12.30 -22.42
C LYS A 245 74.46 -11.16 -22.97
N LEU A 246 73.92 -9.94 -22.95
CA LEU A 246 74.64 -8.74 -23.39
C LEU A 246 75.88 -8.51 -22.53
N GLN A 247 75.75 -8.59 -21.21
CA GLN A 247 76.87 -8.48 -20.27
C GLN A 247 77.92 -9.57 -20.53
N GLY A 248 77.53 -10.83 -20.70
CA GLY A 248 78.46 -11.91 -21.02
C GLY A 248 79.18 -11.71 -22.36
N SER A 249 78.49 -11.16 -23.36
CA SER A 249 79.13 -10.77 -24.63
C SER A 249 80.09 -9.59 -24.45
N GLU A 250 79.76 -8.63 -23.61
CA GLU A 250 80.62 -7.49 -23.29
C GLU A 250 81.88 -7.93 -22.54
N ASP A 251 81.75 -8.85 -21.58
CA ASP A 251 82.87 -9.42 -20.84
C ASP A 251 83.76 -10.27 -21.76
N SER A 252 83.18 -11.07 -22.66
CA SER A 252 83.94 -11.79 -23.69
C SER A 252 84.64 -10.84 -24.66
N LEU A 253 84.00 -9.72 -25.03
CA LEU A 253 84.64 -8.67 -25.83
C LEU A 253 85.80 -8.02 -25.09
N LYS A 254 85.65 -7.72 -23.78
CA LYS A 254 86.74 -7.20 -22.93
C LYS A 254 87.92 -8.18 -22.90
N GLU A 255 87.66 -9.47 -22.69
CA GLU A 255 88.71 -10.49 -22.70
C GLU A 255 89.40 -10.59 -24.07
N LYS A 256 88.65 -10.58 -25.17
CA LYS A 256 89.22 -10.53 -26.53
C LYS A 256 90.06 -9.27 -26.73
N ASN A 257 89.60 -8.11 -26.29
CA ASN A 257 90.36 -6.87 -26.36
C ASN A 257 91.66 -6.93 -25.54
N GLU A 258 91.65 -7.56 -24.36
CA GLU A 258 92.87 -7.81 -23.58
C GLU A 258 93.83 -8.79 -24.27
N ILE A 259 93.31 -9.84 -24.92
CA ILE A 259 94.13 -10.74 -25.74
C ILE A 259 94.74 -9.98 -26.93
N ILE A 260 93.94 -9.16 -27.62
CA ILE A 260 94.41 -8.30 -28.71
C ILE A 260 95.51 -7.38 -28.19
N ALA A 261 95.30 -6.68 -27.06
CA ALA A 261 96.32 -5.81 -26.46
C ALA A 261 97.62 -6.57 -26.13
N ARG A 262 97.52 -7.80 -25.59
CA ARG A 262 98.69 -8.67 -25.34
C ARG A 262 99.38 -9.11 -26.62
N LEU A 263 98.62 -9.43 -27.66
CA LEU A 263 99.16 -9.78 -28.98
C LEU A 263 99.78 -8.58 -29.66
N GLU A 264 99.20 -7.38 -29.55
CA GLU A 264 99.79 -6.12 -30.01
C GLU A 264 101.09 -5.82 -29.27
N GLU A 265 101.13 -6.02 -27.94
CA GLU A 265 102.35 -5.86 -27.15
C GLU A 265 103.44 -6.86 -27.59
N LYS A 266 103.08 -8.13 -27.79
CA LYS A 266 103.99 -9.15 -28.36
C LYS A 266 104.43 -8.79 -29.78
N THR A 267 103.52 -8.32 -30.62
CA THR A 267 103.81 -7.88 -31.99
C THR A 267 104.76 -6.70 -31.98
N ASN A 268 104.57 -5.73 -31.10
CA ASN A 268 105.49 -4.62 -30.89
C ASN A 268 106.86 -5.10 -30.39
N LYS A 269 106.91 -6.02 -29.42
CA LYS A 269 108.16 -6.66 -28.96
C LYS A 269 108.89 -7.37 -30.10
N ILE A 270 108.18 -8.19 -30.88
CA ILE A 270 108.73 -8.87 -32.06
C ILE A 270 109.19 -7.83 -33.08
N SER A 271 108.41 -6.78 -33.35
CA SER A 271 108.76 -5.73 -34.31
C SER A 271 110.01 -4.95 -33.87
N THR A 272 110.17 -4.69 -32.57
CA THR A 272 111.40 -4.08 -32.00
C THR A 272 112.60 -5.02 -32.07
N ALA A 273 112.42 -6.31 -31.76
CA ALA A 273 113.45 -7.33 -31.87
C ALA A 273 113.86 -7.56 -33.33
N MET A 274 112.89 -7.55 -34.25
CA MET A 274 113.10 -7.65 -35.69
C MET A 274 113.89 -6.44 -36.18
N ARG A 275 113.56 -5.21 -35.78
CA ARG A 275 114.39 -4.02 -36.04
C ARG A 275 115.82 -4.16 -35.50
N GLN A 276 115.99 -4.68 -34.29
CA GLN A 276 117.32 -4.91 -33.72
C GLN A 276 118.10 -5.97 -34.51
N LEU A 277 117.45 -7.06 -34.94
CA LEU A 277 118.06 -8.08 -35.78
C LEU A 277 118.38 -7.54 -37.18
N GLU A 278 117.50 -6.76 -37.80
CA GLU A 278 117.75 -6.07 -39.07
C GLU A 278 118.93 -5.11 -38.94
N GLN A 279 119.02 -4.35 -37.84
CA GLN A 279 120.15 -3.46 -37.59
C GLN A 279 121.46 -4.24 -37.39
N ARG A 280 121.42 -5.38 -36.67
CA ARG A 280 122.58 -6.28 -36.53
C ARG A 280 122.96 -6.93 -37.85
N LEU A 281 122.00 -7.30 -38.69
CA LEU A 281 122.23 -7.85 -40.01
C LEU A 281 122.91 -6.81 -40.89
N GLN A 282 122.39 -5.58 -40.95
CA GLN A 282 123.03 -4.48 -41.67
C GLN A 282 124.44 -4.15 -41.16
N GLN A 283 124.67 -4.24 -39.84
CA GLN A 283 126.00 -4.07 -39.27
C GLN A 283 126.94 -5.23 -39.64
N ALA A 284 126.44 -6.47 -39.66
CA ALA A 284 127.20 -7.65 -40.08
C ALA A 284 127.49 -7.64 -41.59
N GLU A 285 126.53 -7.24 -42.42
CA GLU A 285 126.70 -7.02 -43.87
C GLU A 285 127.73 -5.92 -44.14
N LYS A 286 127.71 -4.81 -43.39
CA LYS A 286 128.77 -3.79 -43.48
C LYS A 286 130.13 -4.34 -43.06
N ALA A 287 130.21 -5.07 -41.95
CA ALA A 287 131.46 -5.67 -41.50
C ALA A 287 131.99 -6.73 -42.48
N GLN A 288 131.10 -7.47 -43.15
CA GLN A 288 131.45 -8.40 -44.22
C GLN A 288 131.94 -7.64 -45.45
N MET A 289 131.26 -6.57 -45.86
CA MET A 289 131.69 -5.74 -46.99
C MET A 289 133.05 -5.07 -46.72
N GLU A 290 133.29 -4.61 -45.49
CA GLU A 290 134.60 -4.08 -45.07
C GLU A 290 135.69 -5.18 -45.04
N ALA A 291 135.35 -6.40 -44.63
CA ALA A 291 136.27 -7.53 -44.66
C ALA A 291 136.56 -8.01 -46.10
N GLU A 292 135.56 -8.02 -46.99
CA GLU A 292 135.70 -8.31 -48.42
C GLU A 292 136.53 -7.22 -49.12
N ASP A 293 136.32 -5.94 -48.80
CA ASP A 293 137.14 -4.83 -49.30
C ASP A 293 138.60 -4.94 -48.82
N GLU A 294 138.83 -5.36 -47.58
CA GLU A 294 140.19 -5.58 -47.06
C GLU A 294 140.85 -6.82 -47.68
N ASP A 295 140.12 -7.92 -47.88
CA ASP A 295 140.60 -9.10 -48.61
C ASP A 295 140.89 -8.79 -50.09
N GLU A 296 140.06 -7.96 -50.73
CA GLU A 296 140.27 -7.52 -52.12
C GLU A 296 141.48 -6.59 -52.25
N LYS A 297 141.69 -5.66 -51.30
CA LYS A 297 142.94 -4.89 -51.20
C LYS A 297 144.14 -5.79 -50.97
N TYR A 298 144.04 -6.79 -50.10
CA TYR A 298 145.12 -7.74 -49.83
C TYR A 298 145.45 -8.58 -51.08
N ALA A 299 144.43 -9.01 -51.82
CA ALA A 299 144.58 -9.72 -53.09
C ALA A 299 145.25 -8.84 -54.16
N GLN A 300 144.84 -7.58 -54.26
CA GLN A 300 145.41 -6.61 -55.19
C GLN A 300 146.86 -6.25 -54.84
N GLU A 301 147.20 -6.18 -53.55
CA GLU A 301 148.57 -5.99 -53.07
C GLU A 301 149.45 -7.22 -53.39
N CYS A 302 148.94 -8.45 -53.20
CA CYS A 302 149.59 -9.69 -53.61
C CYS A 302 149.84 -9.76 -55.13
N LEU A 303 148.85 -9.37 -55.94
CA LEU A 303 148.98 -9.30 -57.40
C LEU A 303 150.04 -8.28 -57.82
N SER A 304 150.07 -7.10 -57.19
CA SER A 304 151.07 -6.06 -57.48
C SER A 304 152.50 -6.49 -57.12
N LYS A 305 152.68 -7.22 -56.01
CA LYS A 305 153.95 -7.82 -55.60
C LYS A 305 154.38 -8.94 -56.57
N SER A 306 153.44 -9.76 -57.04
CA SER A 306 153.67 -10.78 -58.07
C SER A 306 154.11 -10.17 -59.41
N ASP A 307 153.41 -9.13 -59.89
CA ASP A 307 153.76 -8.42 -61.12
C ASP A 307 155.12 -7.72 -61.05
N SER A 308 155.47 -7.17 -59.87
CA SER A 308 156.80 -6.58 -59.63
C SER A 308 157.91 -7.63 -59.72
N LEU A 309 157.69 -8.83 -59.16
CA LEU A 309 158.64 -9.94 -59.26
C LEU A 309 158.73 -10.48 -60.70
N GLN A 310 157.60 -10.57 -61.42
CA GLN A 310 157.57 -10.97 -62.84
C GLN A 310 158.38 -9.99 -63.72
N ARG A 311 158.27 -8.67 -63.48
CA ARG A 311 159.07 -7.66 -64.21
C ARG A 311 160.56 -7.71 -63.88
N GLN A 312 160.93 -8.04 -62.64
CA GLN A 312 162.34 -8.24 -62.26
C GLN A 312 162.94 -9.50 -62.93
N ILE A 313 162.15 -10.56 -63.08
CA ILE A 313 162.54 -11.76 -63.83
C ILE A 313 162.76 -11.42 -65.31
N SER A 314 161.80 -10.73 -65.96
CA SER A 314 161.97 -10.32 -67.36
C SER A 314 163.16 -9.38 -67.59
N GLN A 315 163.48 -8.49 -66.64
CA GLN A 315 164.70 -7.65 -66.72
C GLN A 315 166.00 -8.47 -66.63
N LYS A 316 166.03 -9.50 -65.77
CA LYS A 316 167.19 -10.40 -65.62
C LYS A 316 167.37 -11.29 -66.86
N GLU A 317 166.29 -11.75 -67.48
CA GLU A 317 166.34 -12.53 -68.73
C GLU A 317 166.84 -11.71 -69.93
N GLN A 318 166.49 -10.43 -70.01
CA GLN A 318 167.01 -9.50 -71.04
C GLN A 318 168.48 -9.13 -70.85
N GLN A 319 168.98 -9.13 -69.60
CA GLN A 319 170.41 -8.94 -69.31
C GLN A 319 171.25 -10.17 -69.70
N LEU A 320 170.71 -11.38 -69.52
CA LEU A 320 171.39 -12.63 -69.89
C LEU A 320 171.54 -12.82 -71.41
N SER A 321 170.58 -12.30 -72.18
CA SER A 321 170.57 -12.43 -73.65
C SER A 321 171.41 -11.36 -74.37
N LYS A 322 171.75 -10.23 -73.71
CA LYS A 322 172.75 -9.27 -74.20
C LYS A 322 174.20 -9.73 -73.95
N LEU A 323 174.47 -10.38 -72.81
CA LEU A 323 175.82 -10.92 -72.49
C LEU A 323 176.23 -12.11 -73.38
N LYS A 324 175.28 -12.90 -73.90
CA LYS A 324 175.57 -14.03 -74.82
C LYS A 324 175.95 -13.63 -76.25
N ILE A 325 175.65 -12.40 -76.68
CA ILE A 325 175.95 -11.93 -78.04
C ILE A 325 177.31 -11.21 -78.10
N ASP A 326 177.77 -10.65 -76.99
CA ASP A 326 179.08 -9.98 -76.89
C ASP A 326 180.23 -10.96 -76.59
N ASP A 327 179.99 -12.08 -75.88
CA ASP A 327 181.02 -13.11 -75.62
C ASP A 327 181.40 -13.98 -76.84
N ILE A 328 180.62 -13.95 -77.94
CA ILE A 328 180.92 -14.72 -79.17
C ILE A 328 181.74 -13.90 -80.18
N LYS A 329 181.76 -12.57 -80.07
CA LYS A 329 182.52 -11.70 -81.00
C LYS A 329 183.93 -11.35 -80.52
N GLU A 330 184.27 -11.60 -79.25
CA GLU A 330 185.58 -11.25 -78.68
C GLU A 330 186.49 -12.46 -78.36
N ALA A 331 185.98 -13.70 -78.49
CA ALA A 331 186.75 -14.94 -78.32
C ALA A 331 187.34 -15.53 -79.63
N ASN A 332 187.43 -14.73 -80.71
CA ASN A 332 187.92 -15.18 -82.03
C ASN A 332 189.19 -14.43 -82.51
N LYS A 333 189.99 -13.90 -81.57
CA LYS A 333 191.26 -13.21 -81.91
C LYS A 333 192.44 -13.49 -80.97
N ALA A 334 192.32 -14.38 -80.00
CA ALA A 334 193.43 -14.75 -79.12
C ALA A 334 193.49 -16.27 -78.92
N LEU A 335 194.65 -16.85 -79.28
CA LEU A 335 195.11 -18.24 -79.08
C LEU A 335 194.61 -19.22 -80.16
N GLN A 336 195.31 -19.49 -81.27
CA GLN A 336 196.69 -19.94 -81.44
C GLN A 336 197.08 -21.14 -80.55
N GLY A 337 196.92 -22.33 -81.13
CA GLY A 337 197.66 -23.54 -80.79
C GLY A 337 197.14 -24.33 -79.60
N LEU A 338 196.46 -25.45 -79.85
CA LEU A 338 196.77 -26.77 -79.28
C LEU A 338 195.80 -27.84 -79.84
N VAL A 339 196.40 -28.92 -80.32
CA VAL A 339 195.81 -30.10 -80.94
C VAL A 339 195.81 -31.22 -79.90
N TRP A 340 194.71 -31.94 -79.69
CA TRP A 340 194.72 -33.29 -79.08
C TRP A 340 193.68 -34.23 -79.69
N LEU A 341 194.02 -35.52 -79.60
CA LEU A 341 193.84 -36.61 -80.57
C LEU A 341 192.60 -37.51 -80.36
N LYS A 342 192.44 -38.47 -81.30
CA LYS A 342 191.36 -39.44 -81.48
C LYS A 342 191.41 -40.63 -80.50
N ASP A 343 190.29 -40.91 -79.82
CA ASP A 343 190.11 -42.02 -78.87
C ASP A 343 189.67 -43.33 -79.55
N LYS A 344 190.64 -44.08 -80.10
CA LYS A 344 190.53 -45.54 -80.28
C LYS A 344 191.50 -46.34 -79.39
N GLU A 345 192.27 -45.67 -78.52
CA GLU A 345 193.41 -46.31 -77.82
C GLU A 345 193.57 -45.89 -76.32
N ALA A 346 192.55 -45.32 -75.67
CA ALA A 346 192.63 -44.89 -74.26
C ALA A 346 191.86 -45.83 -73.31
N THR A 347 192.53 -46.86 -72.78
CA THR A 347 191.93 -47.89 -71.89
C THR A 347 192.16 -47.64 -70.39
N HIS A 348 192.76 -46.53 -69.96
CA HIS A 348 193.11 -46.28 -68.54
C HIS A 348 193.04 -44.78 -68.15
N CYS A 349 192.47 -44.46 -66.97
CA CYS A 349 192.41 -43.10 -66.41
C CYS A 349 193.69 -42.70 -65.67
N LYS A 350 194.40 -41.69 -66.17
CA LYS A 350 195.67 -41.17 -65.61
C LYS A 350 195.57 -40.40 -64.28
N LEU A 351 194.39 -40.22 -63.72
CA LEU A 351 194.21 -39.54 -62.43
C LEU A 351 193.72 -40.47 -61.30
N CYS A 352 193.28 -41.69 -61.60
CA CYS A 352 192.77 -42.59 -60.58
C CYS A 352 192.79 -44.10 -60.89
N GLU A 353 193.49 -44.57 -61.94
CA GLU A 353 193.83 -45.99 -62.20
C GLU A 353 192.73 -47.04 -61.88
N LYS A 354 191.49 -46.83 -62.34
CA LYS A 354 190.44 -47.89 -62.38
C LYS A 354 189.59 -47.78 -63.65
N GLU A 355 189.26 -48.94 -64.21
CA GLU A 355 188.66 -49.11 -65.55
C GLU A 355 187.21 -48.61 -65.64
N PHE A 356 186.92 -47.88 -66.72
CA PHE A 356 185.58 -47.47 -67.09
C PHE A 356 184.82 -48.65 -67.72
N SER A 357 184.04 -49.36 -66.91
CA SER A 357 183.04 -50.31 -67.38
C SER A 357 181.63 -49.79 -67.13
N LEU A 358 180.93 -49.60 -68.24
CA LEU A 358 179.59 -50.11 -68.53
C LEU A 358 178.68 -50.38 -67.32
N SER A 359 177.51 -49.75 -67.28
CA SER A 359 176.23 -50.45 -67.45
C SER A 359 175.04 -49.56 -67.13
N LYS A 360 173.97 -49.78 -67.90
CA LYS A 360 172.60 -49.29 -67.70
C LYS A 360 172.18 -49.29 -66.22
N ARG A 361 171.45 -48.25 -65.79
CA ARG A 361 170.22 -48.39 -64.99
C ARG A 361 169.43 -47.08 -64.81
N LYS A 362 168.14 -47.31 -64.56
CA LYS A 362 167.09 -46.42 -64.05
C LYS A 362 167.45 -45.81 -62.69
N ASP A 363 166.74 -44.73 -62.33
CA ASP A 363 165.97 -44.47 -61.08
C ASP A 363 165.67 -42.94 -61.05
N GLU A 364 164.40 -42.50 -60.97
CA GLU A 364 163.59 -42.20 -59.77
C GLU A 364 163.95 -40.90 -59.02
N ASP A 365 162.87 -40.24 -58.56
CA ASP A 365 162.71 -39.23 -57.50
C ASP A 365 162.64 -37.69 -57.77
N ILE A 366 161.52 -37.16 -57.24
CA ILE A 366 161.02 -35.80 -56.90
C ILE A 366 160.33 -34.98 -57.99
#